data_AF-A6G5P0-F1
#
_entry.id   AF-A6G5P0-F1
#
_cell.length_a   1.000
_cell.length_b   1.000
_cell.length_c   1.000
_cell.angle_alpha   90.00
_cell.angle_beta   90.00
_cell.angle_gamma   90.00
#
_symmetry.space_group_name_H-M   'P 1'
#
loop_
_entity.id
_entity.type
_entity.pdbx_description
1 polymer ?
#
loop_
_entity_poly.entity_id
_entity_poly.type
_entity_poly.pdbx_seq_one_letter_code
_entity_poly.pdbx_strand_id
1 'polypeptide(L)'
;MDLHRVLLSTLAVVLVPSLTGCPTTWNCNPPEEAFDVDDPLTVEQLEALATDWGVEDWMELDCESVCSARYSDERGWTVGTTDSCELVQPTVDGDGAMVEEGHIRCSGTGYEYLCEGRRPLGYVEAELDGGADELGRALVAMAVLEAASVLAFEELAGQLEGVDAPAQLVARCRAAAEDERRHARLLTLLVEARGLAVPAPHTQAEIRQRSLVEIAEHNAVEGCVSETFAALTARVFAERSTSPTLRRVFTTIAADETRHGQLAWDLRAFFDTKLGADERARVDAAQARALDQLPSFARQYAGLPAAFGGTSAETFEALGRTLGGRLRTQRAA
;
A
#
# COMPACT_ATOMS: atom_id res chain seq x y z
N MET A 1 -15.81 -15.84 0.50
CA MET A 1 -14.46 -15.98 1.09
C MET A 1 -14.54 -15.77 2.60
N ASP A 2 -13.80 -16.53 3.42
CA ASP A 2 -13.69 -16.30 4.88
C ASP A 2 -12.27 -15.83 5.20
N LEU A 3 -12.09 -14.51 5.29
CA LEU A 3 -10.77 -13.90 5.43
C LEU A 3 -10.11 -14.24 6.77
N HIS A 4 -10.89 -14.33 7.85
CA HIS A 4 -10.36 -14.67 9.16
C HIS A 4 -9.69 -16.05 9.15
N ARG A 5 -10.29 -17.02 8.47
CA ARG A 5 -9.69 -18.35 8.28
C ARG A 5 -8.43 -18.31 7.43
N VAL A 6 -8.39 -17.48 6.38
CA VAL A 6 -7.18 -17.28 5.56
C VAL A 6 -6.04 -16.78 6.44
N LEU A 7 -6.25 -15.68 7.17
CA LEU A 7 -5.26 -15.06 8.04
C LEU A 7 -4.71 -16.04 9.08
N LEU A 8 -5.60 -16.73 9.81
CA LEU A 8 -5.21 -17.75 10.78
C LEU A 8 -4.34 -18.85 10.16
N SER A 9 -4.73 -19.35 8.98
CA SER A 9 -4.00 -20.41 8.30
C SER A 9 -2.65 -19.96 7.75
N THR A 10 -2.50 -18.68 7.37
CA THR A 10 -1.23 -18.07 6.97
C THR A 10 -0.28 -17.99 8.17
N LEU A 11 -0.74 -17.39 9.28
CA LEU A 11 0.05 -17.28 10.51
C LEU A 11 0.47 -18.66 11.03
N ALA A 12 -0.44 -19.63 11.04
CA ALA A 12 -0.16 -20.98 11.51
C ALA A 12 0.93 -21.69 10.67
N VAL A 13 0.97 -21.46 9.36
CA VAL A 13 1.98 -22.09 8.48
C VAL A 13 3.34 -21.43 8.65
N VAL A 14 3.40 -20.11 8.80
CA VAL A 14 4.67 -19.38 8.74
C VAL A 14 5.28 -19.14 10.11
N LEU A 15 4.48 -18.85 11.14
CA LEU A 15 4.99 -18.42 12.46
C LEU A 15 5.12 -19.54 13.49
N VAL A 16 4.34 -20.62 13.37
CA VAL A 16 4.44 -21.79 14.27
C VAL A 16 5.76 -22.55 14.12
N PRO A 17 6.32 -22.73 12.90
CA PRO A 17 7.64 -23.35 12.73
C PRO A 17 8.82 -22.48 13.22
N SER A 18 8.63 -21.17 13.43
CA SER A 18 9.70 -20.23 13.81
C SER A 18 10.00 -20.17 15.32
N LEU A 19 9.40 -21.04 16.14
CA LEU A 19 9.58 -21.05 17.61
C LEU A 19 10.93 -21.62 18.08
N THR A 20 11.84 -21.99 17.17
CA THR A 20 13.20 -22.42 17.51
C THR A 20 14.22 -21.33 17.12
N GLY A 21 14.46 -20.40 18.03
CA GLY A 21 15.63 -19.51 18.00
C GLY A 21 15.27 -18.04 17.81
N CYS A 22 15.25 -17.28 18.91
CA CYS A 22 15.47 -15.85 18.87
C CYS A 22 16.97 -15.59 18.87
N PRO A 23 17.58 -15.03 17.82
CA PRO A 23 18.81 -14.27 17.96
C PRO A 23 18.44 -12.83 18.32
N THR A 24 18.83 -12.43 19.52
CA THR A 24 18.87 -11.05 19.97
C THR A 24 20.02 -10.34 19.28
N THR A 25 19.76 -9.50 18.28
CA THR A 25 20.57 -8.30 17.91
C THR A 25 20.11 -7.78 16.54
N TRP A 26 19.41 -6.65 16.45
CA TRP A 26 19.34 -5.88 15.20
C TRP A 26 19.30 -4.39 15.48
N ASN A 27 20.22 -3.69 14.80
CA ASN A 27 20.39 -2.25 14.76
C ASN A 27 19.22 -1.64 13.97
N CYS A 28 18.67 -0.56 14.47
CA CYS A 28 17.53 0.14 13.91
C CYS A 28 18.10 1.30 13.05
N ASN A 29 17.90 1.22 11.72
CA ASN A 29 17.84 2.32 10.76
C ASN A 29 17.08 1.75 9.55
N PRO A 30 16.03 2.41 8.98
CA PRO A 30 15.53 1.97 7.68
C PRO A 30 16.73 2.01 6.72
N PRO A 31 16.92 0.98 5.88
CA PRO A 31 18.00 1.02 4.91
C PRO A 31 17.70 2.17 3.96
N GLU A 32 18.49 3.23 4.09
CA GLU A 32 18.56 4.31 3.14
C GLU A 32 19.62 3.90 2.11
N GLU A 33 19.27 4.02 0.84
CA GLU A 33 20.27 3.89 -0.21
C GLU A 33 20.27 5.15 -1.05
N ALA A 34 21.49 5.58 -1.39
CA ALA A 34 21.65 6.44 -2.53
C ALA A 34 21.28 5.62 -3.76
N PHE A 35 20.42 6.17 -4.60
CA PHE A 35 20.07 5.57 -5.88
C PHE A 35 20.55 6.45 -7.03
N ASP A 36 20.75 5.79 -8.17
CA ASP A 36 21.03 6.41 -9.45
C ASP A 36 20.26 5.59 -10.49
N VAL A 37 19.30 6.23 -11.15
CA VAL A 37 18.53 5.67 -12.26
C VAL A 37 19.08 6.32 -13.53
N ASP A 38 19.46 5.50 -14.50
CA ASP A 38 19.97 5.91 -15.80
C ASP A 38 19.41 4.96 -16.87
N ASP A 39 18.17 5.24 -17.28
CA ASP A 39 17.33 4.31 -18.03
C ASP A 39 16.80 4.93 -19.33
N PRO A 40 16.73 4.16 -20.44
CA PRO A 40 15.98 4.57 -21.61
C PRO A 40 14.47 4.57 -21.31
N LEU A 41 13.73 5.45 -21.97
CA LEU A 41 12.27 5.56 -21.85
C LEU A 41 11.60 5.32 -23.20
N THR A 42 10.60 4.45 -23.21
CA THR A 42 9.70 4.24 -24.34
C THR A 42 8.38 4.97 -24.13
N VAL A 43 7.66 5.23 -25.23
CA VAL A 43 6.31 5.79 -25.20
C VAL A 43 5.36 4.88 -24.41
N GLU A 44 5.45 3.56 -24.59
CA GLU A 44 4.62 2.58 -23.88
C GLU A 44 4.80 2.66 -22.35
N GLN A 45 6.03 2.86 -21.88
CA GLN A 45 6.31 3.02 -20.44
C GLN A 45 5.68 4.31 -19.89
N LEU A 46 5.77 5.42 -20.63
CA LEU A 46 5.19 6.70 -20.21
C LEU A 46 3.66 6.70 -20.30
N GLU A 47 3.08 6.04 -21.30
CA GLU A 47 1.62 5.85 -21.41
C GLU A 47 1.08 4.96 -20.29
N ALA A 48 1.78 3.87 -19.95
CA ALA A 48 1.43 3.02 -18.83
C ALA A 48 1.50 3.80 -17.51
N LEU A 49 2.55 4.60 -17.33
CA LEU A 49 2.72 5.43 -16.14
C LEU A 49 1.65 6.53 -16.06
N ALA A 50 1.36 7.22 -17.16
CA ALA A 50 0.31 8.23 -17.24
C ALA A 50 -1.07 7.62 -16.92
N THR A 51 -1.33 6.40 -17.40
CA THR A 51 -2.56 5.66 -17.10
C THR A 51 -2.65 5.33 -15.61
N ASP A 52 -1.56 4.81 -15.02
CA ASP A 52 -1.52 4.46 -13.59
C ASP A 52 -1.71 5.70 -12.69
N TRP A 53 -1.24 6.87 -13.15
CA TRP A 53 -1.27 8.13 -12.38
C TRP A 53 -2.44 9.06 -12.77
N GLY A 54 -3.26 8.67 -13.74
CA GLY A 54 -4.43 9.44 -14.18
C GLY A 54 -4.10 10.73 -14.94
N VAL A 55 -2.93 10.80 -15.58
CA VAL A 55 -2.48 11.91 -16.43
C VAL A 55 -3.00 11.68 -17.86
N GLU A 56 -3.66 12.69 -18.46
CA GLU A 56 -4.30 12.54 -19.77
C GLU A 56 -3.30 12.49 -20.93
N ASP A 57 -2.18 13.20 -20.80
CA ASP A 57 -1.10 13.22 -21.77
C ASP A 57 0.21 12.83 -21.07
N TRP A 58 0.84 11.75 -21.52
CA TRP A 58 2.10 11.29 -20.93
C TRP A 58 3.23 12.32 -21.06
N MET A 59 3.10 13.29 -21.98
CA MET A 59 4.02 14.43 -22.10
C MET A 59 3.94 15.41 -20.90
N GLU A 60 2.89 15.32 -20.08
CA GLU A 60 2.75 16.13 -18.85
C GLU A 60 3.41 15.48 -17.63
N LEU A 61 3.91 14.24 -17.74
CA LEU A 61 4.66 13.59 -16.67
C LEU A 61 5.95 14.36 -16.38
N ASP A 62 6.12 14.73 -15.11
CA ASP A 62 7.34 15.40 -14.64
C ASP A 62 8.47 14.41 -14.35
N CYS A 63 9.67 14.95 -14.28
CA CYS A 63 10.89 14.17 -14.09
C CYS A 63 10.86 13.35 -12.79
N GLU A 64 10.36 13.94 -11.70
CA GLU A 64 10.34 13.30 -10.38
C GLU A 64 9.38 12.12 -10.35
N SER A 65 8.22 12.23 -11.00
CA SER A 65 7.24 11.16 -11.11
C SER A 65 7.77 9.99 -11.95
N VAL A 66 8.41 10.29 -13.09
CA VAL A 66 9.06 9.26 -13.91
C VAL A 66 10.23 8.61 -13.17
N CYS A 67 11.08 9.40 -12.52
CA CYS A 67 12.19 8.93 -11.70
C CYS A 67 11.72 8.00 -10.58
N SER A 68 10.70 8.44 -9.83
CA SER A 68 10.12 7.69 -8.73
C SER A 68 9.55 6.35 -9.18
N ALA A 69 8.82 6.34 -10.30
CA ALA A 69 8.29 5.12 -10.89
C ALA A 69 9.39 4.16 -11.33
N ARG A 70 10.45 4.64 -12.00
CA ARG A 70 11.57 3.79 -12.43
C ARG A 70 12.34 3.20 -11.25
N TYR A 71 12.66 4.02 -10.26
CA TYR A 71 13.34 3.57 -9.05
C TYR A 71 12.48 2.56 -8.27
N SER A 72 11.17 2.82 -8.16
CA SER A 72 10.22 1.92 -7.50
C SER A 72 10.05 0.60 -8.26
N ASP A 73 10.01 0.61 -9.59
CA ASP A 73 9.93 -0.61 -10.41
C ASP A 73 11.18 -1.48 -10.28
N GLU A 74 12.36 -0.86 -10.20
CA GLU A 74 13.64 -1.58 -10.10
C GLU A 74 13.88 -2.10 -8.68
N ARG A 75 13.66 -1.27 -7.66
CA ARG A 75 14.06 -1.55 -6.28
C ARG A 75 12.91 -1.87 -5.34
N GLY A 76 11.68 -1.52 -5.69
CA GLY A 76 10.51 -1.63 -4.81
C GLY A 76 10.53 -0.64 -3.64
N TRP A 77 11.33 0.43 -3.75
CA TRP A 77 11.56 1.45 -2.72
C TRP A 77 11.04 2.80 -3.21
N THR A 78 10.71 3.71 -2.30
CA THR A 78 10.17 5.02 -2.65
C THR A 78 11.28 6.06 -2.65
N VAL A 79 11.29 6.94 -3.64
CA VAL A 79 12.17 8.13 -3.60
C VAL A 79 11.68 9.03 -2.48
N GLY A 80 12.57 9.49 -1.58
CA GLY A 80 12.17 10.60 -0.70
C GLY A 80 13.06 11.81 -0.70
N THR A 81 14.25 11.77 -1.33
CA THR A 81 14.83 13.00 -1.88
C THR A 81 15.26 12.76 -3.31
N THR A 82 15.05 13.75 -4.17
CA THR A 82 15.62 13.80 -5.52
C THR A 82 16.71 14.85 -5.53
N ASP A 83 17.96 14.41 -5.62
CA ASP A 83 19.14 15.29 -5.61
C ASP A 83 19.40 15.86 -7.01
N SER A 84 19.09 15.09 -8.05
CA SER A 84 19.18 15.51 -9.45
C SER A 84 18.14 14.78 -10.30
N CYS A 85 17.55 15.45 -11.28
CA CYS A 85 16.63 14.82 -12.22
C CYS A 85 16.71 15.48 -13.60
N GLU A 86 16.96 14.66 -14.63
CA GLU A 86 16.97 15.03 -16.04
C GLU A 86 16.08 14.06 -16.81
N LEU A 87 15.01 14.58 -17.40
CA LEU A 87 14.07 13.84 -18.23
C LEU A 87 14.14 14.36 -19.67
N VAL A 88 14.45 13.46 -20.61
CA VAL A 88 14.33 13.68 -22.05
C VAL A 88 13.19 12.80 -22.55
N GLN A 89 12.10 13.41 -23.01
CA GLN A 89 10.96 12.66 -23.54
C GLN A 89 11.28 12.04 -24.91
N PRO A 90 10.72 10.85 -25.23
CA PRO A 90 10.83 10.26 -26.55
C PRO A 90 10.17 11.14 -27.62
N THR A 91 10.74 11.15 -28.83
CA THR A 91 10.15 11.84 -29.98
C THR A 91 9.28 10.88 -30.77
N VAL A 92 8.05 11.28 -31.11
CA VAL A 92 7.12 10.52 -31.95
C VAL A 92 6.86 11.22 -33.28
N ASP A 93 6.54 10.45 -34.33
CA ASP A 93 6.11 11.00 -35.61
C ASP A 93 4.60 11.34 -35.62
N GLY A 94 4.10 11.81 -36.77
CA GLY A 94 2.69 12.18 -36.93
C GLY A 94 1.70 11.02 -36.83
N ASP A 95 2.18 9.78 -36.88
CA ASP A 95 1.39 8.56 -36.70
C ASP A 95 1.53 7.99 -35.27
N GLY A 96 2.26 8.67 -34.39
CA GLY A 96 2.51 8.28 -33.00
C GLY A 96 3.60 7.22 -32.84
N ALA A 97 4.33 6.87 -33.91
CA ALA A 97 5.43 5.92 -33.82
C ALA A 97 6.69 6.62 -33.27
N MET A 98 7.36 5.96 -32.31
CA MET A 98 8.59 6.47 -31.71
C MET A 98 9.72 6.55 -32.73
N VAL A 99 10.28 7.75 -32.90
CA VAL A 99 11.39 8.06 -33.81
C VAL A 99 12.71 8.12 -33.05
N GLU A 100 12.68 8.61 -31.81
CA GLU A 100 13.83 8.67 -30.91
C GLU A 100 13.42 8.24 -29.50
N GLU A 101 14.24 7.40 -28.85
CA GLU A 101 14.04 6.97 -27.47
C GLU A 101 14.24 8.15 -26.50
N GLY A 102 13.43 8.17 -25.44
CA GLY A 102 13.62 9.08 -24.33
C GLY A 102 14.64 8.54 -23.34
N HIS A 103 14.91 9.32 -22.31
CA HIS A 103 15.87 8.98 -21.27
C HIS A 103 15.52 9.64 -19.95
N ILE A 104 15.77 8.96 -18.84
CA ILE A 104 15.73 9.51 -17.49
C ILE A 104 17.08 9.28 -16.83
N ARG A 105 17.66 10.35 -16.29
CA ARG A 105 18.74 10.27 -15.32
C ARG A 105 18.32 10.97 -14.04
N CYS A 106 18.27 10.25 -12.94
CA CYS A 106 18.01 10.86 -11.65
C CYS A 106 18.78 10.17 -10.53
N SER A 107 19.05 10.92 -9.48
CA SER A 107 19.72 10.41 -8.28
C SER A 107 19.08 11.02 -7.04
N GLY A 108 19.24 10.35 -5.92
CA GLY A 108 18.64 10.79 -4.67
C GLY A 108 18.76 9.77 -3.57
N THR A 109 17.95 9.96 -2.53
CA THR A 109 17.86 9.04 -1.40
C THR A 109 16.52 8.30 -1.45
N GLY A 110 16.59 6.98 -1.47
CA GLY A 110 15.43 6.10 -1.38
C GLY A 110 15.13 5.75 0.08
N TYR A 111 13.85 5.70 0.42
CA TYR A 111 13.36 5.22 1.71
C TYR A 111 12.45 4.01 1.53
N GLU A 112 12.52 3.13 2.52
CA GLU A 112 11.64 1.97 2.67
C GLU A 112 10.52 2.33 3.67
N TYR A 113 9.38 2.84 3.20
CA TYR A 113 8.23 3.16 4.08
C TYR A 113 7.24 1.99 4.21
N LEU A 114 6.73 1.82 5.43
CA LEU A 114 6.12 0.59 5.91
C LEU A 114 4.89 0.84 6.79
N CYS A 115 3.71 0.88 6.17
CA CYS A 115 2.45 0.34 6.70
C CYS A 115 1.41 0.37 5.57
N GLU A 116 0.38 -0.48 5.63
CA GLU A 116 -0.75 -0.43 4.69
C GLU A 116 -2.02 -0.15 5.47
N GLY A 117 -2.64 1.00 5.18
CA GLY A 117 -4.08 1.17 5.25
C GLY A 117 -4.53 1.58 3.84
N ARG A 118 -5.79 1.38 3.47
CA ARG A 118 -6.33 1.76 2.16
C ARG A 118 -6.02 3.23 1.88
N ARG A 119 -5.32 3.53 0.79
CA ARG A 119 -5.05 4.91 0.38
C ARG A 119 -6.27 5.52 -0.34
N PRO A 120 -6.55 6.83 -0.16
CA PRO A 120 -7.53 7.53 -0.99
C PRO A 120 -6.95 7.75 -2.39
N LEU A 121 -7.81 8.09 -3.35
CA LEU A 121 -7.33 8.41 -4.68
C LEU A 121 -6.49 9.68 -4.70
N GLY A 122 -5.40 9.66 -5.48
CA GLY A 122 -4.46 10.80 -5.57
C GLY A 122 -3.73 11.08 -4.26
N TYR A 123 -3.62 10.08 -3.37
CA TYR A 123 -2.86 10.20 -2.15
C TYR A 123 -1.39 10.49 -2.45
N VAL A 124 -0.87 11.50 -1.75
CA VAL A 124 0.56 11.83 -1.77
C VAL A 124 1.13 11.41 -0.43
N GLU A 125 2.20 10.61 -0.48
CA GLU A 125 2.90 10.19 0.72
C GLU A 125 3.40 11.41 1.50
N ALA A 126 3.20 11.39 2.81
CA ALA A 126 3.62 12.50 3.65
C ALA A 126 5.14 12.54 3.78
N GLU A 127 5.74 13.71 3.59
CA GLU A 127 7.11 13.96 4.03
C GLU A 127 7.17 13.87 5.55
N LEU A 128 7.88 12.87 6.07
CA LEU A 128 8.06 12.69 7.49
C LEU A 128 9.39 13.31 7.91
N ASP A 129 9.31 14.42 8.66
CA ASP A 129 10.49 15.00 9.28
C ASP A 129 11.19 13.95 10.16
N GLY A 130 12.50 13.78 9.94
CA GLY A 130 13.35 12.80 10.61
C GLY A 130 13.39 12.99 12.13
N GLY A 131 12.38 12.47 12.84
CA GLY A 131 12.39 12.37 14.29
C GLY A 131 13.56 11.51 14.79
N ALA A 132 14.09 11.80 15.98
CA ALA A 132 15.28 11.14 16.53
C ALA A 132 15.09 9.65 16.91
N ASP A 133 13.86 9.13 16.97
CA ASP A 133 13.53 7.74 17.35
C ASP A 133 12.80 7.02 16.21
N GLU A 134 13.33 5.85 15.84
CA GLU A 134 12.85 4.97 14.76
C GLU A 134 11.40 4.53 14.97
N LEU A 135 11.07 4.22 16.22
CA LEU A 135 9.73 3.82 16.62
C LEU A 135 8.77 4.99 16.48
N GLY A 136 9.22 6.21 16.79
CA GLY A 136 8.50 7.43 16.49
C GLY A 136 8.18 7.57 15.01
N ARG A 137 9.18 7.46 14.13
CA ARG A 137 9.00 7.57 12.67
C ARG A 137 8.02 6.53 12.12
N ALA A 138 8.17 5.28 12.52
CA ALA A 138 7.24 4.21 12.13
C ALA A 138 5.80 4.47 12.60
N LEU A 139 5.63 4.92 13.85
CA LEU A 139 4.30 5.24 14.38
C LEU A 139 3.66 6.47 13.70
N VAL A 140 4.47 7.46 13.30
CA VAL A 140 3.99 8.61 12.52
C VAL A 140 3.49 8.13 11.17
N ALA A 141 4.28 7.34 10.43
CA ALA A 141 3.88 6.79 9.13
C ALA A 141 2.55 6.00 9.23
N MET A 142 2.45 5.12 10.24
CA MET A 142 1.21 4.39 10.51
C MET A 142 0.03 5.34 10.78
N ALA A 143 0.21 6.34 11.66
CA ALA A 143 -0.85 7.28 12.01
C ALA A 143 -1.35 8.11 10.81
N VAL A 144 -0.44 8.54 9.93
CA VAL A 144 -0.79 9.27 8.70
C VAL A 144 -1.61 8.40 7.77
N LEU A 145 -1.17 7.17 7.52
CA LEU A 145 -1.87 6.25 6.62
C LEU A 145 -3.26 5.90 7.13
N GLU A 146 -3.41 5.67 8.43
CA GLU A 146 -4.71 5.40 9.05
C GLU A 146 -5.64 6.63 8.93
N ALA A 147 -5.09 7.84 9.02
CA ALA A 147 -5.83 9.07 8.72
C ALA A 147 -6.19 9.17 7.24
N ALA A 148 -5.34 8.73 6.32
CA ALA A 148 -5.63 8.66 4.90
C ALA A 148 -6.74 7.64 4.58
N SER A 149 -6.77 6.51 5.28
CA SER A 149 -7.79 5.46 5.11
C SER A 149 -9.19 5.92 5.49
N VAL A 150 -9.32 6.88 6.42
CA VAL A 150 -10.59 7.58 6.66
C VAL A 150 -11.11 8.19 5.36
N LEU A 151 -10.27 8.95 4.66
CA LEU A 151 -10.64 9.60 3.39
C LEU A 151 -10.99 8.55 2.34
N ALA A 152 -10.21 7.47 2.26
CA ALA A 152 -10.41 6.42 1.28
C ALA A 152 -11.75 5.69 1.41
N PHE A 153 -12.19 5.42 2.65
CA PHE A 153 -13.47 4.78 2.91
C PHE A 153 -14.65 5.74 2.77
N GLU A 154 -14.49 7.02 3.12
CA GLU A 154 -15.49 8.06 2.86
C GLU A 154 -15.73 8.25 1.36
N GLU A 155 -14.65 8.33 0.59
CA GLU A 155 -14.68 8.45 -0.87
C GLU A 155 -15.35 7.22 -1.50
N LEU A 156 -14.93 6.02 -1.11
CA LEU A 156 -15.53 4.77 -1.60
C LEU A 156 -17.03 4.70 -1.26
N ALA A 157 -17.45 5.15 -0.08
CA ALA A 157 -18.86 5.19 0.28
C ALA A 157 -19.64 6.11 -0.69
N GLY A 158 -19.11 7.29 -1.03
CA GLY A 158 -19.72 8.20 -1.98
C GLY A 158 -19.77 7.64 -3.40
N GLN A 159 -18.70 6.99 -3.86
CA GLN A 159 -18.65 6.31 -5.15
C GLN A 159 -19.68 5.18 -5.26
N LEU A 160 -19.83 4.39 -4.19
CA LEU A 160 -20.79 3.28 -4.13
C LEU A 160 -22.25 3.76 -4.18
N GLU A 161 -22.55 4.92 -3.59
CA GLU A 161 -23.86 5.56 -3.73
C GLU A 161 -24.16 5.96 -5.18
N GLY A 162 -23.14 6.37 -5.94
CA GLY A 162 -23.26 6.74 -7.36
C GLY A 162 -23.49 5.57 -8.32
N VAL A 163 -23.29 4.32 -7.89
CA VAL A 163 -23.39 3.10 -8.74
C VAL A 163 -24.46 2.12 -8.28
N ASP A 164 -25.45 2.61 -7.51
CA ASP A 164 -26.57 1.83 -6.95
C ASP A 164 -26.09 0.57 -6.20
N ALA A 165 -25.01 0.70 -5.42
CA ALA A 165 -24.54 -0.39 -4.58
C ALA A 165 -25.53 -0.70 -3.44
N PRO A 166 -25.61 -1.97 -2.98
CA PRO A 166 -26.38 -2.32 -1.80
C PRO A 166 -26.07 -1.41 -0.61
N ALA A 167 -27.10 -0.83 0.01
CA ALA A 167 -26.96 0.11 1.13
C ALA A 167 -26.11 -0.43 2.29
N GLN A 168 -26.11 -1.76 2.49
CA GLN A 168 -25.28 -2.43 3.49
C GLN A 168 -23.76 -2.31 3.21
N LEU A 169 -23.33 -2.26 1.95
CA LEU A 169 -21.92 -2.11 1.58
C LEU A 169 -21.46 -0.66 1.81
N VAL A 170 -22.30 0.32 1.46
CA VAL A 170 -22.07 1.74 1.78
C VAL A 170 -21.96 1.94 3.29
N ALA A 171 -22.90 1.38 4.06
CA ALA A 171 -22.90 1.48 5.51
C ALA A 171 -21.63 0.87 6.13
N ARG A 172 -21.14 -0.26 5.59
CA ARG A 172 -19.89 -0.88 6.04
C ARG A 172 -18.65 -0.05 5.70
N CYS A 173 -18.61 0.64 4.56
CA CYS A 173 -17.53 1.58 4.24
C CYS A 173 -17.51 2.75 5.24
N ARG A 174 -18.68 3.32 5.54
CA ARG A 174 -18.78 4.38 6.57
C ARG A 174 -18.38 3.90 7.97
N ALA A 175 -18.67 2.63 8.30
CA ALA A 175 -18.25 2.04 9.56
C ALA A 175 -16.72 1.84 9.60
N ALA A 176 -16.12 1.37 8.50
CA ALA A 176 -14.67 1.25 8.35
C ALA A 176 -13.99 2.62 8.52
N ALA A 177 -14.51 3.68 7.89
CA ALA A 177 -13.99 5.04 8.11
C ALA A 177 -14.00 5.47 9.59
N GLU A 178 -14.98 5.05 10.40
CA GLU A 178 -14.98 5.35 11.84
C GLU A 178 -13.99 4.48 12.63
N ASP A 179 -13.81 3.23 12.20
CA ASP A 179 -12.75 2.36 12.72
C ASP A 179 -11.37 3.00 12.43
N GLU A 180 -11.13 3.51 11.21
CA GLU A 180 -9.87 4.21 10.88
C GLU A 180 -9.67 5.51 11.66
N ARG A 181 -10.72 6.30 11.89
CA ARG A 181 -10.60 7.47 12.77
C ARG A 181 -10.19 7.05 14.18
N ARG A 182 -10.63 5.88 14.66
CA ARG A 182 -10.19 5.33 15.95
C ARG A 182 -8.73 4.87 15.88
N HIS A 183 -8.31 4.20 14.82
CA HIS A 183 -6.92 3.74 14.64
C HIS A 183 -5.94 4.91 14.58
N ALA A 184 -6.22 5.89 13.71
CA ALA A 184 -5.45 7.13 13.60
C ALA A 184 -5.30 7.80 14.96
N ARG A 185 -6.40 7.97 15.72
CA ARG A 185 -6.36 8.54 17.08
C ARG A 185 -5.49 7.72 18.04
N LEU A 186 -5.58 6.39 18.02
CA LEU A 186 -4.77 5.53 18.90
C LEU A 186 -3.28 5.67 18.59
N LEU A 187 -2.91 5.71 17.31
CA LEU A 187 -1.52 5.86 16.87
C LEU A 187 -1.00 7.27 17.12
N THR A 188 -1.81 8.32 16.87
CA THR A 188 -1.48 9.71 17.22
C THR A 188 -1.15 9.85 18.70
N LEU A 189 -1.92 9.23 19.61
CA LEU A 189 -1.60 9.26 21.04
C LEU A 189 -0.23 8.63 21.36
N LEU A 190 0.19 7.60 20.61
CA LEU A 190 1.52 7.00 20.77
C LEU A 190 2.64 7.90 20.23
N VAL A 191 2.35 8.65 19.16
CA VAL A 191 3.25 9.66 18.57
C VAL A 191 3.40 10.86 19.51
N GLU A 192 2.29 11.42 20.01
CA GLU A 192 2.28 12.57 20.92
C GLU A 192 2.97 12.26 22.26
N ALA A 193 2.81 11.03 22.77
CA ALA A 193 3.53 10.57 23.96
C ALA A 193 5.06 10.58 23.81
N ARG A 194 5.56 10.68 22.56
CA ARG A 194 6.99 10.81 22.22
C ARG A 194 7.40 12.26 21.91
N GLY A 195 6.48 13.22 22.04
CA GLY A 195 6.72 14.62 21.70
C GLY A 195 6.82 14.88 20.19
N LEU A 196 6.28 13.96 19.38
CA LEU A 196 6.20 14.08 17.93
C LEU A 196 4.79 14.53 17.51
N ALA A 197 4.66 14.96 16.25
CA ALA A 197 3.38 15.32 15.64
C ALA A 197 3.07 14.38 14.46
N VAL A 198 1.79 14.23 14.16
CA VAL A 198 1.31 13.50 12.98
C VAL A 198 0.88 14.55 11.94
N PRO A 199 1.51 14.60 10.75
CA PRO A 199 1.06 15.49 9.69
C PRO A 199 -0.32 15.06 9.18
N ALA A 200 -1.06 16.00 8.60
CA ALA A 200 -2.33 15.67 7.96
C ALA A 200 -2.06 14.87 6.67
N PRO A 201 -2.92 13.90 6.32
CA PRO A 201 -2.80 13.23 5.02
C PRO A 201 -3.10 14.23 3.90
N HIS A 202 -2.35 14.12 2.80
CA HIS A 202 -2.48 14.99 1.65
C HIS A 202 -2.97 14.21 0.42
N THR A 203 -3.89 14.81 -0.33
CA THR A 203 -4.38 14.27 -1.61
C THR A 203 -4.30 15.36 -2.67
N GLN A 204 -3.72 15.06 -3.83
CA GLN A 204 -3.78 15.95 -4.99
C GLN A 204 -5.21 15.90 -5.56
N ALA A 205 -6.04 16.89 -5.22
CA ALA A 205 -7.45 16.86 -5.60
C ALA A 205 -7.74 17.68 -6.87
N GLU A 206 -8.10 16.98 -7.94
CA GLU A 206 -9.45 17.06 -8.51
C GLU A 206 -10.00 15.63 -8.64
N ILE A 207 -11.01 15.28 -7.84
CA ILE A 207 -11.63 13.93 -7.89
C ILE A 207 -12.41 13.82 -9.21
N ARG A 208 -11.74 13.34 -10.27
CA ARG A 208 -12.42 12.88 -11.47
C ARG A 208 -13.35 11.73 -11.08
N GLN A 209 -14.59 11.75 -11.59
CA GLN A 209 -15.49 10.62 -11.43
C GLN A 209 -14.83 9.38 -12.03
N ARG A 210 -14.41 8.44 -11.17
CA ARG A 210 -13.88 7.16 -11.62
C ARG A 210 -15.00 6.29 -12.17
N SER A 211 -14.71 5.63 -13.27
CA SER A 211 -15.52 4.54 -13.81
C SER A 211 -15.58 3.38 -12.81
N LEU A 212 -16.60 2.52 -12.97
CA LEU A 212 -16.79 1.38 -12.08
C LEU A 212 -15.60 0.40 -12.11
N VAL A 213 -14.96 0.23 -13.27
CA VAL A 213 -13.78 -0.63 -13.41
C VAL A 213 -12.58 -0.07 -12.63
N GLU A 214 -12.35 1.24 -12.66
CA GLU A 214 -11.25 1.85 -11.91
C GLU A 214 -11.47 1.77 -10.39
N ILE A 215 -12.72 1.93 -9.93
CA ILE A 215 -13.08 1.72 -8.52
C ILE A 215 -12.81 0.26 -8.12
N ALA A 216 -13.15 -0.68 -9.01
CA ALA A 216 -12.93 -2.11 -8.77
C ALA A 216 -11.45 -2.49 -8.79
N GLU A 217 -10.65 -1.93 -9.69
CA GLU A 217 -9.18 -2.09 -9.74
C GLU A 217 -8.55 -1.58 -8.45
N HIS A 218 -8.90 -0.36 -8.03
CA HIS A 218 -8.43 0.22 -6.78
C HIS A 218 -8.82 -0.63 -5.57
N ASN A 219 -10.07 -1.10 -5.50
CA ASN A 219 -10.51 -2.01 -4.45
C ASN A 219 -9.76 -3.36 -4.48
N ALA A 220 -9.38 -3.85 -5.65
CA ALA A 220 -8.67 -5.11 -5.77
C ALA A 220 -7.22 -5.02 -5.28
N VAL A 221 -6.57 -3.86 -5.44
CA VAL A 221 -5.23 -3.59 -4.91
C VAL A 221 -5.32 -3.20 -3.43
N GLU A 222 -5.80 -2.00 -3.13
CA GLU A 222 -5.79 -1.44 -1.77
C GLU A 222 -6.68 -2.24 -0.81
N GLY A 223 -7.85 -2.69 -1.27
CA GLY A 223 -8.78 -3.41 -0.42
C GLY A 223 -8.46 -4.90 -0.30
N CYS A 224 -8.45 -5.63 -1.41
CA CYS A 224 -8.33 -7.09 -1.37
C CYS A 224 -6.92 -7.57 -1.02
N VAL A 225 -5.87 -6.82 -1.39
CA VAL A 225 -4.49 -7.17 -1.10
C VAL A 225 -4.01 -6.41 0.13
N SER A 226 -3.98 -5.07 0.08
CA SER A 226 -3.30 -4.27 1.10
C SER A 226 -3.97 -4.35 2.47
N GLU A 227 -5.28 -4.12 2.59
CA GLU A 227 -6.01 -4.26 3.87
C GLU A 227 -5.92 -5.69 4.44
N THR A 228 -5.88 -6.69 3.56
CA THR A 228 -5.72 -8.08 4.01
C THR A 228 -4.33 -8.32 4.57
N PHE A 229 -3.30 -7.73 3.96
CA PHE A 229 -1.94 -7.82 4.49
C PHE A 229 -1.76 -6.97 5.74
N ALA A 230 -2.36 -5.79 5.82
CA ALA A 230 -2.48 -4.96 7.02
C ALA A 230 -3.08 -5.74 8.21
N ALA A 231 -4.18 -6.47 7.96
CA ALA A 231 -4.76 -7.36 8.98
C ALA A 231 -3.77 -8.45 9.43
N LEU A 232 -3.00 -9.02 8.52
CA LEU A 232 -1.99 -10.03 8.85
C LEU A 232 -0.85 -9.43 9.70
N THR A 233 -0.31 -8.28 9.31
CA THR A 233 0.82 -7.63 10.00
C THR A 233 0.40 -7.06 11.35
N ALA A 234 -0.79 -6.45 11.46
CA ALA A 234 -1.35 -6.02 12.74
C ALA A 234 -1.50 -7.20 13.72
N ARG A 235 -1.87 -8.40 13.26
CA ARG A 235 -1.88 -9.61 14.12
C ARG A 235 -0.49 -10.01 14.58
N VAL A 236 0.52 -9.93 13.70
CA VAL A 236 1.92 -10.16 14.08
C VAL A 236 2.33 -9.18 15.18
N PHE A 237 2.02 -7.90 15.04
CA PHE A 237 2.35 -6.89 16.04
C PHE A 237 1.58 -7.07 17.34
N ALA A 238 0.30 -7.46 17.28
CA ALA A 238 -0.52 -7.76 18.44
C ALA A 238 0.08 -8.89 19.30
N GLU A 239 0.65 -9.91 18.64
CA GLU A 239 1.26 -11.06 19.31
C GLU A 239 2.70 -10.79 19.77
N ARG A 240 3.50 -10.10 18.95
CA ARG A 240 4.96 -10.05 19.10
C ARG A 240 5.50 -8.74 19.68
N SER A 241 4.75 -7.63 19.62
CA SER A 241 5.27 -6.34 20.12
C SER A 241 5.75 -6.45 21.56
N THR A 242 6.87 -5.81 21.89
CA THR A 242 7.46 -5.89 23.23
C THR A 242 6.64 -5.11 24.25
N SER A 243 6.06 -3.98 23.83
CA SER A 243 5.20 -3.13 24.65
C SER A 243 3.79 -3.71 24.81
N PRO A 244 3.28 -3.87 26.05
CA PRO A 244 1.88 -4.22 26.28
C PRO A 244 0.88 -3.23 25.68
N THR A 245 1.27 -1.96 25.54
CA THR A 245 0.42 -0.93 24.92
C THR A 245 0.32 -1.15 23.41
N LEU A 246 1.44 -1.39 22.72
CA LEU A 246 1.43 -1.71 21.29
C LEU A 246 0.60 -2.95 21.01
N ARG A 247 0.78 -4.02 21.80
CA ARG A 247 -0.03 -5.25 21.64
C ARG A 247 -1.53 -4.99 21.71
N ARG A 248 -1.99 -4.16 22.66
CA ARG A 248 -3.42 -3.81 22.80
C ARG A 248 -3.94 -3.00 21.62
N VAL A 249 -3.17 -2.02 21.16
CA VAL A 249 -3.54 -1.19 19.99
C VAL A 249 -3.68 -2.09 18.76
N PHE A 250 -2.66 -2.88 18.44
CA PHE A 250 -2.70 -3.75 17.27
C PHE A 250 -3.66 -4.92 17.40
N THR A 251 -4.04 -5.35 18.61
CA THR A 251 -5.15 -6.32 18.77
C THR A 251 -6.47 -5.73 18.29
N THR A 252 -6.69 -4.44 18.53
CA THR A 252 -7.89 -3.73 18.07
C THR A 252 -7.85 -3.58 16.55
N ILE A 253 -6.77 -2.97 16.03
CA ILE A 253 -6.56 -2.75 14.60
C ILE A 253 -6.70 -4.06 13.82
N ALA A 254 -6.01 -5.14 14.23
CA ALA A 254 -6.09 -6.43 13.56
C ALA A 254 -7.52 -7.01 13.41
N ALA A 255 -8.37 -6.81 14.43
CA ALA A 255 -9.75 -7.28 14.38
C ALA A 255 -10.61 -6.45 13.42
N ASP A 256 -10.29 -5.17 13.30
CA ASP A 256 -10.97 -4.19 12.46
C ASP A 256 -10.53 -4.35 11.00
N GLU A 257 -9.23 -4.41 10.74
CA GLU A 257 -8.63 -4.71 9.43
C GLU A 257 -9.10 -6.05 8.85
N THR A 258 -9.31 -7.07 9.69
CA THR A 258 -9.88 -8.34 9.22
C THR A 258 -11.29 -8.14 8.64
N ARG A 259 -12.09 -7.23 9.22
CA ARG A 259 -13.43 -6.89 8.70
C ARG A 259 -13.35 -6.01 7.46
N HIS A 260 -12.38 -5.10 7.39
CA HIS A 260 -12.17 -4.22 6.25
C HIS A 260 -11.71 -5.01 5.02
N GLY A 261 -10.72 -5.90 5.17
CA GLY A 261 -10.35 -6.85 4.12
C GLY A 261 -11.56 -7.69 3.68
N GLN A 262 -12.37 -8.22 4.60
CA GLN A 262 -13.58 -8.97 4.23
C GLN A 262 -14.57 -8.09 3.44
N LEU A 263 -14.74 -6.82 3.81
CA LEU A 263 -15.54 -5.85 3.05
C LEU A 263 -14.98 -5.66 1.64
N ALA A 264 -13.68 -5.52 1.46
CA ALA A 264 -13.08 -5.39 0.13
C ALA A 264 -13.39 -6.57 -0.79
N TRP A 265 -13.39 -7.79 -0.25
CA TRP A 265 -13.75 -8.99 -1.01
C TRP A 265 -15.25 -9.09 -1.31
N ASP A 266 -16.11 -8.62 -0.40
CA ASP A 266 -17.55 -8.54 -0.64
C ASP A 266 -17.87 -7.46 -1.70
N LEU A 267 -17.15 -6.34 -1.69
CA LEU A 267 -17.21 -5.31 -2.72
C LEU A 267 -16.73 -5.85 -4.07
N ARG A 268 -15.65 -6.63 -4.09
CA ARG A 268 -15.17 -7.28 -5.31
C ARG A 268 -16.25 -8.18 -5.92
N ALA A 269 -16.93 -8.98 -5.10
CA ALA A 269 -18.03 -9.82 -5.57
C ALA A 269 -19.19 -8.99 -6.13
N PHE A 270 -19.50 -7.84 -5.53
CA PHE A 270 -20.49 -6.90 -6.08
C PHE A 270 -20.04 -6.33 -7.43
N PHE A 271 -18.81 -5.83 -7.55
CA PHE A 271 -18.29 -5.28 -8.80
C PHE A 271 -18.33 -6.30 -9.94
N ASP A 272 -17.98 -7.56 -9.67
CA ASP A 272 -18.01 -8.62 -10.69
C ASP A 272 -19.41 -8.83 -11.30
N THR A 273 -20.49 -8.52 -10.57
CA THR A 273 -21.87 -8.58 -11.07
C THR A 273 -22.23 -7.46 -12.04
N LYS A 274 -21.45 -6.39 -12.06
CA LYS A 274 -21.69 -5.18 -12.85
C LYS A 274 -20.74 -5.04 -14.04
N LEU A 275 -19.52 -5.57 -13.91
CA LEU A 275 -18.46 -5.45 -14.91
C LEU A 275 -18.63 -6.45 -16.07
N GLY A 276 -18.13 -6.07 -17.25
CA GLY A 276 -17.94 -6.94 -18.41
C GLY A 276 -16.78 -7.92 -18.23
N ALA A 277 -16.58 -8.81 -19.22
CA ALA A 277 -15.49 -9.79 -19.16
C ALA A 277 -14.10 -9.13 -19.21
N ASP A 278 -13.92 -8.15 -20.08
CA ASP A 278 -12.66 -7.44 -20.27
C ASP A 278 -12.31 -6.58 -19.05
N GLU A 279 -13.31 -5.89 -18.47
CA GLU A 279 -13.14 -5.13 -17.24
C GLU A 279 -12.78 -6.03 -16.05
N ARG A 280 -13.43 -7.19 -15.90
CA ARG A 280 -13.04 -8.16 -14.87
C ARG A 280 -11.60 -8.65 -15.07
N ALA A 281 -11.19 -8.90 -16.31
CA ALA A 281 -9.82 -9.30 -16.62
C ALA A 281 -8.80 -8.21 -16.23
N ARG A 282 -9.13 -6.93 -16.42
CA ARG A 282 -8.30 -5.81 -15.94
C ARG A 282 -8.18 -5.79 -14.41
N VAL A 283 -9.30 -5.94 -13.69
CA VAL A 283 -9.31 -6.00 -12.22
C VAL A 283 -8.50 -7.20 -11.72
N ASP A 284 -8.63 -8.37 -12.36
CA ASP A 284 -7.84 -9.56 -12.04
C ASP A 284 -6.35 -9.34 -12.30
N ALA A 285 -5.98 -8.65 -13.39
CA ALA A 285 -4.60 -8.31 -13.70
C ALA A 285 -4.00 -7.34 -12.68
N ALA A 286 -4.73 -6.30 -12.27
CA ALA A 286 -4.32 -5.38 -11.22
C ALA A 286 -4.08 -6.12 -9.88
N GLN A 287 -5.02 -6.99 -9.51
CA GLN A 287 -4.87 -7.82 -8.31
C GLN A 287 -3.67 -8.76 -8.39
N ALA A 288 -3.46 -9.40 -9.55
CA ALA A 288 -2.34 -10.33 -9.75
C ALA A 288 -0.99 -9.62 -9.58
N ARG A 289 -0.82 -8.42 -10.17
CA ARG A 289 0.39 -7.60 -10.02
C ARG A 289 0.66 -7.27 -8.54
N ALA A 290 -0.34 -6.77 -7.82
CA ALA A 290 -0.20 -6.48 -6.40
C ALA A 290 0.17 -7.73 -5.57
N LEU A 291 -0.45 -8.89 -5.88
CA LEU A 291 -0.12 -10.15 -5.22
C LEU A 291 1.25 -10.72 -5.60
N ASP A 292 1.81 -10.37 -6.76
CA ASP A 292 3.15 -10.76 -7.20
C ASP A 292 4.23 -9.91 -6.49
N GLN A 293 3.93 -8.63 -6.24
CA GLN A 293 4.79 -7.70 -5.51
C GLN A 293 4.77 -7.94 -3.99
N LEU A 294 3.67 -8.50 -3.46
CA LEU A 294 3.44 -8.69 -2.03
C LEU A 294 4.59 -9.35 -1.24
N PRO A 295 5.32 -10.38 -1.73
CA PRO A 295 6.43 -10.96 -0.97
C PRO A 295 7.60 -9.97 -0.79
N SER A 296 7.98 -9.26 -1.84
CA SER A 296 9.04 -8.25 -1.80
C SER A 296 8.65 -7.09 -0.89
N PHE A 297 7.39 -6.64 -1.00
CA PHE A 297 6.84 -5.64 -0.11
C PHE A 297 6.80 -6.10 1.35
N ALA A 298 6.34 -7.33 1.61
CA ALA A 298 6.27 -7.87 2.96
C ALA A 298 7.66 -7.94 3.62
N ARG A 299 8.70 -8.30 2.86
CA ARG A 299 10.10 -8.39 3.33
C ARG A 299 10.53 -7.12 4.08
N GLN A 300 10.05 -5.96 3.62
CA GLN A 300 10.37 -4.64 4.17
C GLN A 300 9.99 -4.54 5.66
N TYR A 301 8.94 -5.25 6.13
CA TYR A 301 8.48 -5.21 7.53
C TYR A 301 9.53 -5.71 8.55
N ALA A 302 10.61 -6.35 8.09
CA ALA A 302 11.76 -6.68 8.92
C ALA A 302 12.60 -5.46 9.34
N GLY A 303 12.52 -4.35 8.59
CA GLY A 303 13.16 -3.06 8.91
C GLY A 303 12.44 -2.29 10.01
N LEU A 304 11.25 -2.72 10.43
CA LEU A 304 10.52 -2.05 11.50
C LEU A 304 11.25 -2.19 12.85
N PRO A 305 11.13 -1.17 13.73
CA PRO A 305 11.75 -1.18 15.04
C PRO A 305 11.44 -2.45 15.84
N ALA A 306 12.43 -2.97 16.55
CA ALA A 306 12.30 -4.21 17.35
C ALA A 306 11.14 -4.17 18.36
N ALA A 307 10.64 -2.99 18.72
CA ALA A 307 9.46 -2.79 19.55
C ALA A 307 8.18 -3.44 18.99
N PHE A 308 8.06 -3.60 17.67
CA PHE A 308 6.97 -4.32 17.01
C PHE A 308 7.12 -5.85 17.05
N GLY A 309 8.20 -6.33 17.68
CA GLY A 309 8.40 -7.74 18.00
C GLY A 309 9.50 -8.44 17.22
N GLY A 310 10.09 -7.78 16.21
CA GLY A 310 11.24 -8.25 15.44
C GLY A 310 10.99 -9.57 14.70
N THR A 311 11.10 -9.58 13.37
CA THR A 311 10.96 -10.80 12.56
C THR A 311 11.86 -10.70 11.35
N SER A 312 12.37 -11.83 10.85
CA SER A 312 13.30 -11.80 9.72
C SER A 312 12.61 -11.42 8.42
N ALA A 313 13.38 -10.83 7.51
CA ALA A 313 12.97 -10.50 6.16
C ALA A 313 12.37 -11.72 5.44
N GLU A 314 13.00 -12.89 5.59
CA GLU A 314 12.55 -14.15 5.01
C GLU A 314 11.20 -14.61 5.59
N THR A 315 10.94 -14.32 6.87
CA THR A 315 9.68 -14.69 7.52
C THR A 315 8.54 -13.82 7.00
N PHE A 316 8.75 -12.51 6.86
CA PHE A 316 7.72 -11.65 6.28
C PHE A 316 7.52 -11.92 4.79
N GLU A 317 8.58 -12.15 4.03
CA GLU A 317 8.47 -12.58 2.63
C GLU A 317 7.67 -13.88 2.51
N ALA A 318 7.89 -14.85 3.42
CA ALA A 318 7.10 -16.07 3.49
C ALA A 318 5.63 -15.82 3.88
N LEU A 319 5.34 -14.85 4.76
CA LEU A 319 3.99 -14.41 5.08
C LEU A 319 3.29 -13.86 3.82
N GLY A 320 3.93 -12.92 3.11
CA GLY A 320 3.40 -12.32 1.88
C GLY A 320 3.17 -13.37 0.79
N ARG A 321 4.14 -14.25 0.54
CA ARG A 321 4.04 -15.34 -0.44
C ARG A 321 2.91 -16.32 -0.10
N THR A 322 2.80 -16.71 1.18
CA THR A 322 1.78 -17.65 1.64
C THR A 322 0.39 -17.03 1.57
N LEU A 323 0.24 -15.78 2.02
CA LEU A 323 -1.01 -15.04 1.90
C LEU A 323 -1.44 -14.94 0.44
N GLY A 324 -0.54 -14.49 -0.43
CA GLY A 324 -0.85 -14.31 -1.84
C GLY A 324 -1.25 -15.61 -2.55
N GLY A 325 -0.61 -16.74 -2.23
CA GLY A 325 -1.02 -18.04 -2.76
C GLY A 325 -2.43 -18.46 -2.31
N ARG A 326 -2.80 -18.14 -1.06
CA ARG A 326 -4.13 -18.44 -0.52
C ARG A 326 -5.21 -17.55 -1.13
N LEU A 327 -4.95 -16.25 -1.28
CA LEU A 327 -5.88 -15.31 -1.90
C LEU A 327 -6.19 -15.70 -3.36
N ARG A 328 -5.16 -16.09 -4.14
CA ARG A 328 -5.36 -16.65 -5.50
C ARG A 328 -6.23 -17.91 -5.48
N THR A 329 -5.95 -18.83 -4.55
CA THR A 329 -6.69 -20.10 -4.45
C THR A 329 -8.17 -19.88 -4.10
N GLN A 330 -8.45 -18.99 -3.14
CA GLN A 330 -9.82 -18.72 -2.74
C GLN A 330 -10.61 -17.90 -3.77
N ARG A 331 -9.92 -17.16 -4.65
CA ARG A 331 -10.56 -16.50 -5.80
C ARG A 331 -10.94 -17.49 -6.90
N ALA A 332 -10.14 -18.54 -7.10
CA ALA A 332 -10.38 -19.56 -8.11
C ALA A 332 -11.46 -20.59 -7.72
N ALA A 333 -11.87 -20.62 -6.45
CA ALA A 333 -12.84 -21.57 -5.87
C ALA A 333 -14.25 -20.95 -5.77
#